data_AF-E9SEX6-F1
#
_entry.id   AF-E9SEX6-F1
#
_cell.length_a   1.000
_cell.length_b   1.000
_cell.length_c   1.000
_cell.angle_alpha   90.00
_cell.angle_beta   90.00
_cell.angle_gamma   90.00
#
_symmetry.space_group_name_H-M   'P 1'
#
loop_
_entity.id
_entity.type
_entity.pdbx_description
1 polymer ?
#
loop_
_entity_poly.entity_id
_entity_poly.type
_entity_poly.pdbx_seq_one_letter_code
_entity_poly.pdbx_strand_id
1 'polypeptide(L)'
;MTENEKNMMKEMAHHAAGQGCPGSRFMQLHRDDVQEETSPVSSGRAVSRLNQWPCQIKLLPTNAPFYDGAKLLIAADCTAYAYANMHEDFMKGRITLIGCPKLDDIDYTEKLTEIIAGNNIRSVTIVRMEVPCCGGLQRAAENALKNSGKFIPWQVVTISRDGRVLEE
;
A
#
# COMPACT_ATOMS: atom_id res chain seq x y z
N MET A 1 25.22 -34.18 -12.26
CA MET A 1 25.41 -32.86 -11.63
C MET A 1 26.89 -32.62 -11.41
N THR A 2 27.39 -31.58 -12.05
CA THR A 2 28.75 -31.05 -11.91
C THR A 2 28.97 -30.48 -10.50
N GLU A 3 30.23 -30.37 -10.10
CA GLU A 3 30.63 -29.78 -8.80
C GLU A 3 30.06 -28.36 -8.62
N ASN A 4 29.99 -27.59 -9.71
CA ASN A 4 29.41 -26.25 -9.74
C ASN A 4 27.90 -26.24 -9.49
N GLU A 5 27.17 -27.20 -10.05
CA GLU A 5 25.72 -27.33 -9.81
C GLU A 5 25.42 -27.71 -8.35
N LYS A 6 26.27 -28.56 -7.74
CA LYS A 6 26.16 -28.90 -6.32
C LYS A 6 26.45 -27.70 -5.41
N ASN A 7 27.45 -26.89 -5.75
CA ASN A 7 27.79 -25.68 -4.99
C ASN A 7 26.71 -24.60 -5.11
N MET A 8 26.16 -24.36 -6.30
CA MET A 8 25.00 -23.47 -6.49
C MET A 8 23.79 -23.93 -5.68
N MET A 9 23.45 -25.22 -5.70
CA MET A 9 22.32 -25.74 -4.91
C MET A 9 22.56 -25.60 -3.40
N LYS A 10 23.81 -25.71 -2.94
CA LYS A 10 24.18 -25.53 -1.53
C LYS A 10 24.10 -24.05 -1.10
N GLU A 11 24.53 -23.12 -1.96
CA GLU A 11 24.37 -21.67 -1.74
C GLU A 11 22.90 -21.24 -1.75
N MET A 12 22.10 -21.76 -2.68
CA MET A 12 20.66 -21.52 -2.74
C MET A 12 19.92 -22.06 -1.51
N ALA A 13 20.32 -23.24 -1.01
CA ALA A 13 19.78 -23.81 0.23
C ALA A 13 20.17 -22.98 1.46
N HIS A 14 21.40 -22.43 1.50
CA HIS A 14 21.84 -21.52 2.57
C HIS A 14 21.09 -20.18 2.58
N HIS A 15 20.75 -19.63 1.39
CA HIS A 15 19.92 -18.43 1.29
C HIS A 15 18.45 -18.67 1.67
N ALA A 16 17.91 -19.85 1.36
CA ALA A 16 16.54 -20.24 1.69
C ALA A 16 16.30 -20.46 3.20
N ALA A 17 17.34 -20.85 3.95
CA ALA A 17 17.21 -21.25 5.35
C ALA A 17 17.26 -20.10 6.38
N GLY A 18 17.42 -18.83 5.97
CA GLY A 18 17.57 -17.74 6.94
C GLY A 18 17.10 -16.35 6.53
N GLN A 19 17.02 -16.03 5.23
CA GLN A 19 16.68 -14.66 4.84
C GLN A 19 15.83 -14.58 3.57
N GLY A 20 14.52 -14.77 3.72
CA GLY A 20 13.56 -14.39 2.68
C GLY A 20 13.76 -12.93 2.24
N CYS A 21 13.49 -12.64 0.96
CA CYS A 21 13.66 -11.32 0.35
C CYS A 21 13.08 -10.23 1.26
N PRO A 22 13.81 -9.15 1.59
CA PRO A 22 13.27 -8.04 2.37
C PRO A 22 11.97 -7.48 1.79
N GLY A 23 11.76 -7.59 0.47
CA GLY A 23 10.51 -7.22 -0.20
C GLY A 23 9.26 -8.00 0.24
N SER A 24 9.39 -9.19 0.82
CA SER A 24 8.28 -9.97 1.35
C SER A 24 8.20 -10.01 2.88
N ARG A 25 9.15 -9.36 3.56
CA ARG A 25 9.15 -9.26 5.03
C ARG A 25 8.28 -8.08 5.45
N PHE A 26 7.14 -8.37 6.08
CA PHE A 26 6.29 -7.31 6.60
C PHE A 26 6.87 -6.71 7.88
N MET A 27 6.87 -5.39 7.99
CA MET A 27 7.31 -4.66 9.17
C MET A 27 6.62 -3.31 9.28
N GLN A 28 6.43 -2.85 10.51
CA GLN A 28 6.00 -1.48 10.79
C GLN A 28 7.22 -0.56 10.79
N LEU A 29 7.11 0.58 10.11
CA LEU A 29 8.13 1.61 10.08
C LEU A 29 7.77 2.65 11.16
N HIS A 30 8.53 2.69 12.24
CA HIS A 30 8.34 3.71 13.27
C HIS A 30 8.73 5.09 12.73
N ARG A 31 7.83 6.06 12.87
CA ARG A 31 8.06 7.47 12.56
C ARG A 31 7.78 8.29 13.80
N ASP A 32 8.74 9.12 14.18
CA ASP A 32 8.54 10.11 15.22
C ASP A 32 7.86 11.33 14.58
N ASP A 33 6.53 11.33 14.56
CA ASP A 33 5.73 12.46 14.03
C ASP A 33 5.97 13.78 14.80
N VAL A 34 6.63 13.71 15.96
CA VAL A 34 6.82 14.82 16.91
C VAL A 34 7.91 15.81 16.49
N GLN A 35 8.84 15.46 15.60
CA GLN A 35 9.98 16.33 15.28
C GLN A 35 9.73 17.38 14.19
N GLU A 36 8.64 17.30 13.42
CA GLU A 36 8.48 18.13 12.22
C GLU A 36 7.61 19.39 12.39
N GLU A 37 6.78 19.51 13.43
CA GLU A 37 5.90 20.68 13.56
C GLU A 37 6.58 21.96 14.08
N THR A 38 7.86 21.90 14.49
CA THR A 38 8.52 23.00 15.21
C THR A 38 9.73 23.61 14.50
N SER A 39 10.11 23.13 13.31
CA SER A 39 11.29 23.67 12.59
C SER A 39 10.88 24.65 11.49
N PRO A 40 11.39 25.90 11.49
CA PRO A 40 11.11 26.84 10.42
C PRO A 40 11.69 26.30 9.10
N VAL A 41 10.94 26.52 8.02
CA VAL A 41 11.14 26.01 6.66
C VAL A 41 12.56 26.32 6.14
N SER A 42 13.55 25.51 6.49
CA SER A 42 14.88 25.55 5.87
C SER A 42 14.96 24.46 4.82
N SER A 43 14.77 24.85 3.55
CA SER A 43 15.09 24.05 2.36
C SER A 43 14.60 22.58 2.37
N GLY A 44 13.37 22.36 2.86
CA GLY A 44 12.85 21.07 3.32
C GLY A 44 12.82 19.98 2.25
N ARG A 45 13.72 19.00 2.37
CA ARG A 45 13.68 17.76 1.60
C ARG A 45 12.40 17.00 1.92
N ALA A 46 11.70 16.50 0.90
CA ALA A 46 10.54 15.65 1.10
C ALA A 46 10.88 14.44 1.99
N VAL A 47 10.04 14.18 2.98
CA VAL A 47 10.17 13.05 3.90
C VAL A 47 9.24 11.94 3.47
N SER A 48 9.70 10.69 3.61
CA SER A 48 8.80 9.56 3.35
C SER A 48 7.68 9.55 4.38
N ARG A 49 6.47 9.23 3.92
CA ARG A 49 5.25 9.07 4.74
C ARG A 49 4.73 7.62 4.79
N LEU A 50 5.50 6.65 4.31
CA LEU A 50 5.17 5.21 4.38
C LEU A 50 5.25 4.65 5.81
N ASN A 51 4.18 4.05 6.35
CA ASN A 51 4.15 3.54 7.74
C ASN A 51 4.48 2.06 7.88
N GLN A 52 4.50 1.31 6.78
CA GLN A 52 4.76 -0.11 6.78
C GLN A 52 5.40 -0.56 5.47
N TRP A 53 6.12 -1.67 5.51
CA TRP A 53 6.67 -2.34 4.34
C TRP A 53 6.24 -3.81 4.36
N PRO A 54 5.96 -4.46 3.21
CA PRO A 54 5.80 -3.88 1.87
C PRO A 54 4.52 -3.02 1.76
N CYS A 55 4.34 -2.34 0.62
CA CYS A 55 3.12 -1.60 0.33
C CYS A 55 2.23 -2.24 -0.75
N GLN A 56 2.72 -3.24 -1.49
CA GLN A 56 1.94 -3.90 -2.54
C GLN A 56 0.85 -4.78 -1.93
N ILE A 57 -0.40 -4.65 -2.40
CA ILE A 57 -1.55 -5.44 -1.94
C ILE A 57 -1.25 -6.94 -1.96
N LYS A 58 -0.60 -7.44 -3.03
CA LYS A 58 -0.27 -8.87 -3.16
C LYS A 58 0.70 -9.38 -2.10
N LEU A 59 1.60 -8.53 -1.60
CA LEU A 59 2.65 -8.91 -0.65
C LEU A 59 2.26 -8.68 0.81
N LEU A 60 1.32 -7.78 1.07
CA LEU A 60 0.87 -7.49 2.43
C LEU A 60 0.18 -8.70 3.08
N PRO A 61 0.40 -8.94 4.38
CA PRO A 61 -0.36 -9.94 5.12
C PRO A 61 -1.81 -9.47 5.29
N THR A 62 -2.72 -10.43 5.45
CA THR A 62 -4.14 -10.15 5.68
C THR A 62 -4.43 -9.73 7.13
N ASN A 63 -3.50 -9.98 8.05
CA ASN A 63 -3.55 -9.50 9.43
C ASN A 63 -2.13 -9.05 9.87
N ALA A 64 -2.04 -7.91 10.55
CA ALA A 64 -0.80 -7.37 11.09
C ALA A 64 -1.09 -6.29 12.16
N PRO A 65 -0.17 -6.07 13.13
CA PRO A 65 -0.35 -5.07 14.17
C PRO A 65 -0.59 -3.65 13.66
N PHE A 66 0.03 -3.27 12.53
CA PHE A 66 -0.13 -1.93 11.96
C PHE A 66 -1.54 -1.66 11.41
N TYR A 67 -2.42 -2.65 11.31
CA TYR A 67 -3.81 -2.44 10.92
C TYR A 67 -4.73 -2.06 12.10
N ASP A 68 -4.28 -2.16 13.35
CA ASP A 68 -5.13 -1.82 14.49
C ASP A 68 -5.37 -0.30 14.58
N GLY A 69 -6.64 0.10 14.53
CA GLY A 69 -7.05 1.50 14.48
C GLY A 69 -6.60 2.24 13.22
N ALA A 70 -6.24 1.52 12.15
CA ALA A 70 -5.60 2.11 10.98
C ALA A 70 -6.58 2.90 10.09
N LYS A 71 -6.05 3.93 9.44
CA LYS A 71 -6.66 4.53 8.25
C LYS A 71 -6.00 3.90 7.03
N LEU A 72 -6.76 3.26 6.15
CA LEU A 72 -6.20 2.66 4.95
C LEU A 72 -6.16 3.65 3.79
N LEU A 73 -5.08 3.60 3.03
CA LEU A 73 -4.97 4.18 1.71
C LEU A 73 -4.87 3.03 0.71
N ILE A 74 -5.84 2.91 -0.20
CA ILE A 74 -5.79 1.98 -1.33
C ILE A 74 -5.53 2.81 -2.58
N ALA A 75 -4.35 2.68 -3.19
CA ALA A 75 -3.92 3.56 -4.27
C ALA A 75 -3.48 2.80 -5.53
N ALA A 76 -3.81 3.32 -6.71
CA ALA A 76 -3.28 2.77 -7.95
C ALA A 76 -1.77 3.09 -8.07
N ASP A 77 -0.95 2.15 -8.54
CA ASP A 77 0.53 2.30 -8.58
C ASP A 77 1.00 3.60 -9.23
N CYS A 78 0.35 4.01 -10.33
CA CYS A 78 0.70 5.21 -11.08
C CYS A 78 0.38 6.52 -10.36
N THR A 79 -0.47 6.51 -9.33
CA THR A 79 -0.87 7.74 -8.61
C THR A 79 0.31 8.39 -7.90
N ALA A 80 1.21 7.61 -7.31
CA ALA A 80 2.40 8.14 -6.64
C ALA A 80 3.42 8.79 -7.60
N TYR A 81 3.37 8.43 -8.88
CA TYR A 81 4.23 9.00 -9.92
C TYR A 81 3.57 10.16 -10.66
N ALA A 82 2.23 10.19 -10.73
CA ALA A 82 1.49 11.29 -11.34
C ALA A 82 1.28 12.46 -10.36
N TYR A 83 0.94 12.18 -9.10
CA TYR A 83 0.66 13.18 -8.08
C TYR A 83 1.86 13.43 -7.18
N ALA A 84 2.50 14.59 -7.33
CA ALA A 84 3.77 14.90 -6.67
C ALA A 84 3.72 14.84 -5.14
N ASN A 85 2.59 15.22 -4.53
CA ASN A 85 2.47 15.34 -3.07
C ASN A 85 1.84 14.09 -2.41
N MET A 86 1.96 12.92 -3.04
CA MET A 86 1.33 11.66 -2.60
C MET A 86 1.63 11.30 -1.15
N HIS A 87 2.89 11.51 -0.74
CA HIS A 87 3.33 11.20 0.61
C HIS A 87 2.60 12.05 1.66
N GLU A 88 2.58 13.38 1.49
CA GLU A 88 1.97 14.28 2.47
C GLU A 88 0.45 14.18 2.49
N ASP A 89 -0.20 14.20 1.33
CA ASP A 89 -1.67 14.31 1.29
C ASP A 89 -2.36 12.96 1.53
N PHE A 90 -1.77 11.88 1.01
CA PHE A 90 -2.42 10.57 1.00
C PHE A 90 -1.75 9.54 1.90
N MET A 91 -0.42 9.52 2.06
CA MET A 91 0.22 8.48 2.87
C MET A 91 0.37 8.84 4.35
N LYS A 92 0.50 10.13 4.68
CA LYS A 92 0.72 10.59 6.06
C LYS A 92 -0.38 10.09 6.99
N GLY A 93 0.02 9.39 8.06
CA GLY A 93 -0.88 8.78 9.05
C GLY A 93 -1.79 7.66 8.52
N ARG A 94 -1.51 7.10 7.33
CA ARG A 94 -2.28 5.99 6.73
C ARG A 94 -1.39 4.76 6.47
N ILE A 95 -2.01 3.58 6.44
CA ILE A 95 -1.40 2.34 5.98
C ILE A 95 -1.63 2.23 4.47
N THR A 96 -0.54 2.20 3.70
CA THR A 96 -0.58 2.30 2.24
C THR A 96 -0.62 0.94 1.55
N LEU A 97 -1.67 0.68 0.79
CA LEU A 97 -1.88 -0.50 -0.04
C LEU A 97 -1.89 -0.06 -1.51
N ILE A 98 -0.89 -0.44 -2.28
CA ILE A 98 -0.81 -0.12 -3.71
C ILE A 98 -1.05 -1.35 -4.60
N GLY A 99 -1.66 -1.14 -5.75
CA GLY A 99 -1.75 -2.15 -6.79
C GLY A 99 -2.36 -1.64 -8.08
N CYS A 100 -2.15 -2.38 -9.17
CA CYS A 100 -2.71 -2.10 -10.47
C CYS A 100 -3.36 -3.38 -11.03
N PRO A 101 -4.71 -3.51 -10.99
CA PRO A 101 -5.39 -4.71 -11.48
C PRO A 101 -5.06 -5.07 -12.93
N LYS A 102 -4.76 -4.05 -13.76
CA LYS A 102 -4.35 -4.23 -15.16
C LYS A 102 -2.98 -4.92 -15.30
N LEU A 103 -2.03 -4.59 -14.41
CA LEU A 103 -0.67 -5.16 -14.48
C LEU A 103 -0.58 -6.48 -13.72
N ASP A 104 -1.35 -6.61 -12.64
CA ASP A 104 -1.33 -7.80 -11.80
C ASP A 104 -2.27 -8.92 -12.29
N ASP A 105 -3.12 -8.62 -13.27
CA ASP A 105 -4.13 -9.51 -13.87
C ASP A 105 -5.00 -10.21 -12.83
N ILE A 106 -5.52 -9.43 -11.87
CA ILE A 106 -6.26 -9.94 -10.72
C ILE A 106 -7.31 -8.94 -10.21
N ASP A 107 -8.37 -9.45 -9.57
CA ASP A 107 -9.29 -8.68 -8.74
C ASP A 107 -8.87 -8.76 -7.27
N TYR A 108 -8.58 -7.62 -6.63
CA TYR A 108 -8.15 -7.58 -5.23
C TYR A 108 -9.29 -7.75 -4.21
N THR A 109 -10.55 -7.87 -4.65
CA THR A 109 -11.74 -7.88 -3.78
C THR A 109 -11.59 -8.84 -2.61
N GLU A 110 -11.20 -10.10 -2.87
CA GLU A 110 -11.08 -11.14 -1.83
C GLU A 110 -10.04 -10.76 -0.78
N LYS A 111 -8.81 -10.46 -1.20
CA LYS A 111 -7.72 -10.09 -0.29
C LYS A 111 -8.01 -8.82 0.51
N LEU A 112 -8.60 -7.81 -0.14
CA LEU A 112 -9.02 -6.58 0.56
C LEU A 112 -10.16 -6.87 1.54
N THR A 113 -11.09 -7.79 1.21
CA THR A 113 -12.15 -8.23 2.12
C THR A 113 -11.55 -8.84 3.37
N GLU A 114 -10.58 -9.76 3.22
CA GLU A 114 -9.91 -10.40 4.35
C GLU A 114 -9.18 -9.38 5.24
N ILE A 115 -8.46 -8.43 4.63
CA ILE A 115 -7.79 -7.35 5.37
C ILE A 115 -8.81 -6.52 6.14
N ILE A 116 -9.88 -6.07 5.49
CA ILE A 116 -10.85 -5.16 6.13
C ILE A 116 -11.67 -5.91 7.20
N ALA A 117 -12.13 -7.12 6.91
CA ALA A 117 -12.91 -7.94 7.84
C ALA A 117 -12.08 -8.39 9.05
N GLY A 118 -10.80 -8.73 8.85
CA GLY A 118 -9.92 -9.26 9.89
C GLY A 118 -9.32 -8.21 10.84
N ASN A 119 -9.38 -6.91 10.52
CA ASN A 119 -8.65 -5.88 11.27
C ASN A 119 -9.52 -4.67 11.69
N ASN A 120 -9.05 -3.90 12.66
CA ASN A 120 -9.75 -2.71 13.17
C ASN A 120 -9.48 -1.46 12.30
N ILE A 121 -10.21 -1.33 11.19
CA ILE A 121 -10.04 -0.23 10.23
C ILE A 121 -10.98 0.94 10.52
N ARG A 122 -10.44 2.15 10.65
CA ARG A 122 -11.21 3.37 10.95
C ARG A 122 -11.82 4.05 9.72
N SER A 123 -11.10 4.04 8.60
CA SER A 123 -11.54 4.69 7.35
C SER A 123 -10.73 4.17 6.18
N VAL A 124 -11.30 4.25 4.97
CA VAL A 124 -10.60 3.92 3.72
C VAL A 124 -10.56 5.13 2.79
N THR A 125 -9.39 5.43 2.24
CA THR A 125 -9.24 6.40 1.14
C THR A 125 -8.79 5.65 -0.09
N ILE A 126 -9.55 5.76 -1.18
CA ILE A 126 -9.22 5.15 -2.47
C ILE A 126 -8.67 6.25 -3.38
N VAL A 127 -7.44 6.10 -3.87
CA VAL A 127 -6.85 7.05 -4.83
C VAL A 127 -6.66 6.33 -6.16
N ARG A 128 -7.33 6.82 -7.20
CA ARG A 128 -7.30 6.23 -8.55
C ARG A 128 -6.95 7.26 -9.60
N MET A 129 -6.47 6.82 -10.75
CA MET A 129 -6.35 7.69 -11.92
C MET A 129 -7.69 7.81 -12.63
N GLU A 130 -7.91 8.90 -13.38
CA GLU A 130 -9.11 9.14 -14.21
C GLU A 130 -9.35 8.04 -15.26
N VAL A 131 -8.29 7.35 -15.68
CA VAL A 131 -8.34 6.31 -16.71
C VAL A 131 -9.18 5.09 -16.27
N PRO A 132 -9.89 4.43 -17.22
CA PRO A 132 -10.83 3.36 -16.91
C PRO A 132 -10.16 2.13 -16.29
N CYS A 133 -8.88 1.87 -16.56
CA CYS A 133 -8.18 0.73 -15.99
C CYS A 133 -8.03 0.80 -14.46
N CYS A 134 -8.11 1.99 -13.85
CA CYS A 134 -8.12 2.14 -12.40
C CYS A 134 -9.51 1.97 -11.77
N GLY A 135 -10.58 1.85 -12.57
CA GLY A 135 -11.94 1.56 -12.06
C GLY A 135 -12.04 0.17 -11.40
N GLY A 136 -11.23 -0.79 -11.85
CA GLY A 136 -11.16 -2.11 -11.23
C GLY A 136 -10.68 -2.07 -9.77
N LEU A 137 -9.75 -1.18 -9.43
CA LEU A 137 -9.25 -1.03 -8.06
C LEU A 137 -10.31 -0.43 -7.13
N GLN A 138 -11.00 0.61 -7.60
CA GLN A 138 -12.11 1.21 -6.85
C GLN A 138 -13.20 0.17 -6.58
N ARG A 139 -13.65 -0.54 -7.62
CA ARG A 139 -14.68 -1.58 -7.48
C ARG A 139 -14.25 -2.66 -6.51
N ALA A 140 -12.99 -3.09 -6.56
CA ALA A 140 -12.46 -4.10 -5.63
C ALA A 140 -12.51 -3.62 -4.17
N ALA A 141 -12.13 -2.37 -3.91
CA ALA A 141 -12.16 -1.78 -2.58
C ALA A 141 -13.59 -1.57 -2.05
N GLU A 142 -14.52 -1.09 -2.88
CA GLU A 142 -15.93 -0.92 -2.52
C GLU A 142 -16.62 -2.27 -2.25
N ASN A 143 -16.36 -3.28 -3.09
CA ASN A 143 -16.84 -4.64 -2.85
C ASN A 143 -16.27 -5.21 -1.55
N ALA A 144 -14.98 -4.98 -1.28
CA ALA A 144 -14.36 -5.44 -0.04
C ALA A 144 -14.94 -4.77 1.20
N LEU A 145 -15.19 -3.46 1.15
CA LEU A 145 -15.91 -2.74 2.21
C LEU A 145 -17.29 -3.35 2.46
N LYS A 146 -18.08 -3.56 1.40
CA LYS A 146 -19.40 -4.18 1.49
C LYS A 146 -19.35 -5.60 2.06
N ASN A 147 -18.43 -6.43 1.57
CA ASN A 147 -18.31 -7.83 1.96
C ASN A 147 -17.69 -8.01 3.36
N SER A 148 -16.97 -7.00 3.87
CA SER A 148 -16.36 -7.06 5.20
C SER A 148 -17.35 -7.15 6.36
N GLY A 149 -18.62 -6.79 6.11
CA GLY A 149 -19.65 -6.70 7.14
C GLY A 149 -19.47 -5.52 8.11
N LYS A 150 -18.52 -4.62 7.85
CA LYS A 150 -18.22 -3.46 8.70
C LYS A 150 -18.76 -2.17 8.09
N PHE A 151 -19.23 -1.27 8.96
CA PHE A 151 -19.60 0.08 8.59
C PHE A 151 -18.37 1.00 8.72
N ILE A 152 -17.64 1.17 7.62
CA ILE A 152 -16.41 1.97 7.57
C ILE A 152 -16.62 3.12 6.59
N PRO A 153 -16.40 4.38 6.98
CA PRO A 153 -16.46 5.49 6.05
C PRO A 153 -15.34 5.39 5.00
N TRP A 154 -15.68 5.63 3.74
CA TRP A 154 -14.70 5.69 2.66
C TRP A 154 -14.91 6.90 1.76
N GLN A 155 -13.86 7.26 1.03
CA GLN A 155 -13.89 8.28 -0.02
C GLN A 155 -13.06 7.82 -1.22
N VAL A 156 -13.40 8.33 -2.39
CA VAL A 156 -12.67 8.10 -3.64
C VAL A 156 -12.11 9.44 -4.10
N VAL A 157 -10.82 9.45 -4.46
CA VAL A 157 -10.14 10.61 -5.00
C VAL A 157 -9.59 10.24 -6.37
N THR A 158 -9.94 11.04 -7.38
CA THR A 158 -9.52 10.81 -8.77
C THR A 158 -8.39 11.77 -9.14
N ILE A 159 -7.29 11.22 -9.64
CA ILE A 159 -6.12 11.94 -10.13
C ILE A 159 -6.15 11.96 -11.67
N SER A 160 -6.05 13.12 -12.28
CA SER A 160 -5.92 13.26 -13.73
C SER A 160 -4.58 12.72 -14.23
N ARG A 161 -4.47 12.46 -15.53
CA ARG A 161 -3.21 12.00 -16.14
C ARG A 161 -2.05 13.01 -16.02
N ASP A 162 -2.36 14.28 -15.78
CA ASP A 162 -1.38 15.34 -15.55
C ASP A 162 -1.16 15.67 -14.06
N GLY A 163 -1.69 14.84 -13.14
CA GLY A 163 -1.34 14.90 -11.72
C GLY A 163 -2.14 15.91 -10.89
N ARG A 164 -3.32 16.32 -11.35
CA ARG A 164 -4.25 17.16 -10.59
C ARG A 164 -5.31 16.29 -9.91
N VAL A 165 -5.76 16.71 -8.74
CA VAL A 165 -6.97 16.15 -8.13
C VAL A 165 -8.18 16.66 -8.91
N LEU A 166 -9.07 15.77 -9.31
CA LEU A 166 -10.34 16.12 -9.92
C LEU A 166 -11.38 16.29 -8.80
N GLU A 167 -12.03 17.46 -8.79
CA GLU A 167 -13.21 17.72 -7.97
C GLU A 167 -14.43 17.08 -8.64
N GLU A 168 -15.29 16.43 -7.86
CA GLU A 168 -16.57 15.88 -8.31
C GLU A 168 -17.66 16.97 -8.36
#